data_AF-A0A6G2BDG6-F1
#
_entry.id   AF-A0A6G2BDG6-F1
#
_cell.length_a   1.000
_cell.length_b   1.000
_cell.length_c   1.000
_cell.angle_alpha   90.00
_cell.angle_beta   90.00
_cell.angle_gamma   90.00
#
_symmetry.space_group_name_H-M   'P 1'
#
loop_
_entity.id
_entity.type
_entity.pdbx_description
1 polymer ?
#
loop_
_entity_poly.entity_id
_entity_poly.type
_entity_poly.pdbx_seq_one_letter_code
_entity_poly.pdbx_strand_id
1 'polypeptide(L)'
;MTTPARPPQCGEETDELRQAVRDELASLWHDLEAAQRSAHGHREGLPWSIHCDDLEERIKALTTLVEPTPWQNVPPSLVDNGVYQRIHGELRIPVRVAPAAVAAVRAVPDGPR
;
A
#
# COMPACT_ATOMS: atom_id res chain seq x y z
N MET A 1 4.06 -43.75 15.37
CA MET A 1 4.07 -42.66 16.37
C MET A 1 3.71 -41.39 15.62
N THR A 2 2.45 -40.98 15.68
CA THR A 2 1.96 -39.78 14.98
C THR A 2 1.89 -38.66 15.99
N THR A 3 2.77 -37.68 15.86
CA THR A 3 2.75 -36.45 16.67
C THR A 3 1.43 -35.73 16.43
N PRO A 4 0.62 -35.42 17.46
CA PRO A 4 -0.57 -34.60 17.24
C PRO A 4 -0.14 -33.17 16.88
N ALA A 5 -0.69 -32.65 15.79
CA ALA A 5 -0.56 -31.25 15.42
C ALA A 5 -1.15 -30.40 16.55
N ARG A 6 -0.31 -29.53 17.14
CA ARG A 6 -0.73 -28.60 18.18
C ARG A 6 -1.71 -27.59 17.56
N PRO A 7 -2.89 -27.34 18.14
CA PRO A 7 -3.76 -26.29 17.65
C PRO A 7 -3.06 -24.93 17.75
N PRO A 8 -3.31 -23.99 16.82
CA PRO A 8 -2.76 -22.65 16.89
C PRO A 8 -3.23 -22.01 18.21
N GLN A 9 -2.29 -21.39 18.93
CA GLN A 9 -2.65 -20.63 20.13
C GLN A 9 -3.39 -19.36 19.69
N CYS A 10 -4.38 -18.93 20.45
CA CYS A 10 -5.29 -17.83 20.12
C CYS A 10 -4.59 -16.49 19.76
N GLY A 11 -3.32 -16.32 20.14
CA GLY A 11 -2.48 -15.19 19.71
C GLY A 11 -1.84 -15.37 18.32
N GLU A 12 -1.46 -16.58 17.94
CA GLU A 12 -0.80 -16.90 16.66
C GLU A 12 -1.75 -16.62 15.48
N GLU A 13 -3.03 -17.00 15.60
CA GLU A 13 -4.06 -16.75 14.58
C GLU A 13 -4.31 -15.24 14.35
N THR A 14 -4.26 -14.44 15.42
CA THR A 14 -4.46 -12.98 15.30
C THR A 14 -3.27 -12.30 14.61
N ASP A 15 -2.05 -12.77 14.87
CA ASP A 15 -0.84 -12.23 14.23
C ASP A 15 -0.76 -12.63 12.75
N GLU A 16 -1.16 -13.85 12.38
CA GLU A 16 -1.29 -14.28 10.98
C GLU A 16 -2.32 -13.43 10.23
N LEU A 17 -3.48 -13.17 10.83
CA LEU A 17 -4.50 -12.30 10.25
C LEU A 17 -4.01 -10.86 10.07
N ARG A 18 -3.29 -10.30 11.07
CA ARG A 18 -2.68 -8.98 10.95
C ARG A 18 -1.65 -8.94 9.84
N GLN A 19 -0.84 -9.98 9.69
CA GLN A 19 0.14 -10.06 8.61
C GLN A 19 -0.55 -10.12 7.24
N ALA A 20 -1.57 -10.96 7.09
CA ALA A 20 -2.35 -11.04 5.86
C ALA A 20 -2.98 -9.70 5.47
N VAL A 21 -3.48 -8.93 6.45
CA VAL A 21 -4.03 -7.59 6.20
C VAL A 21 -2.94 -6.59 5.81
N ARG A 22 -1.71 -6.68 6.36
CA ARG A 22 -0.58 -5.84 5.93
C ARG A 22 -0.17 -6.15 4.48
N ASP A 23 -0.16 -7.43 4.11
CA ASP A 23 0.19 -7.88 2.77
C ASP A 23 -0.88 -7.45 1.74
N GLU A 24 -2.16 -7.56 2.09
CA GLU A 24 -3.27 -7.02 1.30
C GLU A 24 -3.15 -5.49 1.17
N LEU A 25 -2.86 -4.78 2.25
CA LEU A 25 -2.69 -3.33 2.23
C LEU A 25 -1.56 -2.91 1.28
N ALA A 26 -0.43 -3.62 1.28
CA ALA A 26 0.65 -3.39 0.32
C ALA A 26 0.19 -3.63 -1.13
N SER A 27 -0.57 -4.70 -1.37
CA SER A 27 -1.13 -5.03 -2.69
C SER A 27 -2.07 -3.94 -3.21
N LEU A 28 -2.93 -3.40 -2.34
CA LEU A 28 -3.85 -2.31 -2.71
C LEU A 28 -3.15 -1.03 -3.16
N TRP A 29 -1.97 -0.71 -2.60
CA TRP A 29 -1.18 0.42 -3.08
C TRP A 29 -0.68 0.22 -4.51
N HIS A 30 -0.30 -1.01 -4.88
CA HIS A 30 0.06 -1.35 -6.26
C HIS A 30 -1.16 -1.31 -7.20
N ASP A 31 -2.30 -1.81 -6.75
CA ASP A 31 -3.55 -1.74 -7.51
C ASP A 31 -3.98 -0.29 -7.75
N LEU A 32 -3.81 0.59 -6.76
CA LEU A 32 -4.11 2.02 -6.90
C LEU A 32 -3.20 2.67 -7.95
N GLU A 33 -1.91 2.35 -7.97
CA GLU A 33 -0.99 2.83 -9.00
C GLU A 33 -1.42 2.34 -10.39
N ALA A 34 -1.79 1.05 -10.51
CA ALA A 34 -2.26 0.47 -11.76
C ALA A 34 -3.56 1.11 -12.24
N ALA A 35 -4.50 1.38 -11.32
CA ALA A 35 -5.76 2.06 -11.58
C ALA A 35 -5.53 3.50 -12.06
N GLN A 36 -4.64 4.26 -11.42
CA GLN A 36 -4.25 5.59 -11.89
C GLN A 36 -3.65 5.53 -13.29
N ARG A 37 -2.68 4.64 -13.54
CA ARG A 37 -2.03 4.51 -14.85
C ARG A 37 -3.03 4.17 -15.95
N SER A 38 -4.01 3.32 -15.65
CA SER A 38 -5.08 2.95 -16.57
C SER A 38 -6.03 4.12 -16.85
N ALA A 39 -6.34 4.93 -15.84
CA ALA A 39 -7.16 6.14 -16.00
C ALA A 39 -6.48 7.21 -16.87
N HIS A 40 -5.16 7.37 -16.77
CA HIS A 40 -4.39 8.30 -17.63
C HIS A 40 -4.44 7.94 -19.13
N GLY A 41 -4.79 6.69 -19.47
CA GLY A 41 -5.01 6.27 -20.86
C GLY A 41 -6.32 6.80 -21.47
N HIS A 42 -7.24 7.32 -20.65
CA HIS A 42 -8.50 7.89 -21.10
C HIS A 42 -8.38 9.41 -21.30
N ARG A 43 -8.90 9.84 -22.45
CA ARG A 43 -8.70 11.09 -23.19
C ARG A 43 -8.92 12.42 -22.46
N GLU A 44 -9.31 12.41 -21.18
CA GLU A 44 -9.83 13.59 -20.46
C GLU A 44 -8.93 14.09 -19.32
N GLY A 45 -7.72 13.53 -19.16
CA GLY A 45 -6.68 14.15 -18.34
C GLY A 45 -6.92 14.12 -16.83
N LEU A 46 -7.91 13.36 -16.35
CA LEU A 46 -8.12 13.13 -14.92
C LEU A 46 -7.41 11.84 -14.49
N PRO A 47 -6.40 11.93 -13.60
CA PRO A 47 -5.61 10.78 -13.16
C PRO A 47 -6.35 9.86 -12.18
N TRP A 48 -7.62 10.16 -11.88
CA TRP A 48 -8.38 9.56 -10.80
C TRP A 48 -9.74 9.07 -11.30
N SER A 49 -10.07 7.81 -11.02
CA SER A 49 -11.32 7.16 -11.43
C SER A 49 -12.11 6.68 -10.21
N ILE A 50 -13.37 6.31 -10.39
CA ILE A 50 -14.21 5.71 -9.32
C ILE A 50 -13.50 4.48 -8.71
N HIS A 51 -12.79 3.70 -9.52
CA HIS A 51 -12.02 2.57 -8.99
C HIS A 51 -10.87 3.00 -8.08
N CYS A 52 -10.27 4.18 -8.31
CA CYS A 52 -9.28 4.75 -7.40
C CYS A 52 -9.91 5.16 -6.07
N ASP A 53 -11.15 5.71 -6.08
CA ASP A 53 -11.90 6.03 -4.87
C ASP A 53 -12.15 4.77 -4.03
N ASP A 54 -12.62 3.69 -4.66
CA ASP A 54 -12.87 2.41 -3.98
C ASP A 54 -11.61 1.84 -3.33
N LEU A 55 -10.48 1.89 -4.04
CA LEU A 55 -9.18 1.43 -3.53
C LEU A 55 -8.68 2.31 -2.38
N GLU A 56 -8.83 3.63 -2.49
CA GLU A 56 -8.47 4.58 -1.44
C GLU A 56 -9.24 4.30 -0.14
N GLU A 57 -10.55 4.09 -0.21
CA GLU A 57 -11.36 3.80 0.97
C GLU A 57 -10.97 2.47 1.63
N ARG A 58 -10.65 1.44 0.83
CA ARG A 58 -10.13 0.16 1.35
C ARG A 58 -8.77 0.33 2.04
N ILE A 59 -7.86 1.09 1.41
CA ILE A 59 -6.54 1.41 2.00
C ILE A 59 -6.72 2.10 3.35
N LYS A 60 -7.60 3.11 3.42
CA LYS A 60 -7.91 3.83 4.66
C LYS A 60 -8.41 2.88 5.74
N ALA A 61 -9.41 2.05 5.41
CA ALA A 61 -9.99 1.10 6.35
C ALA A 61 -8.93 0.14 6.91
N LEU A 62 -8.14 -0.50 6.06
CA LEU A 62 -7.12 -1.46 6.50
C LEU A 62 -5.97 -0.78 7.26
N THR A 63 -5.58 0.44 6.89
CA THR A 63 -4.55 1.21 7.61
C THR A 63 -4.92 1.42 9.08
N THR A 64 -6.20 1.62 9.39
CA THR A 64 -6.66 1.76 10.78
C THR A 64 -6.57 0.47 11.59
N LEU A 65 -6.45 -0.69 10.94
CA LEU A 65 -6.41 -2.00 11.57
C LEU A 65 -4.98 -2.49 11.86
N VAL A 66 -4.01 -2.20 10.97
CA VAL A 66 -2.67 -2.81 11.01
C VAL A 66 -1.49 -1.84 10.94
N GLU A 67 -1.75 -0.55 11.13
CA GLU A 67 -0.81 0.56 11.00
C GLU A 67 -0.49 0.93 9.52
N PRO A 68 0.03 2.15 9.27
CA PRO A 68 0.46 2.58 7.94
C PRO A 68 1.48 1.66 7.29
N THR A 69 1.30 1.40 5.99
CA THR A 69 2.34 0.79 5.17
C THR A 69 3.57 1.70 5.16
N PRO A 70 4.79 1.18 5.42
CA PRO A 70 6.01 1.93 5.23
C PRO A 70 6.11 2.43 3.79
N TRP A 71 6.47 3.72 3.60
CA TRP A 71 6.49 4.33 2.26
C TRP A 71 7.43 3.61 1.28
N GLN A 72 8.42 2.86 1.77
CA GLN A 72 9.33 2.05 0.96
C GLN A 72 8.63 0.88 0.24
N ASN A 73 7.49 0.44 0.76
CA ASN A 73 6.67 -0.62 0.19
C ASN A 73 5.49 -0.07 -0.63
N VAL A 74 5.41 1.25 -0.80
CA VAL A 74 4.41 1.94 -1.60
C VAL A 74 5.04 2.30 -2.94
N PRO A 75 4.31 2.19 -4.07
CA PRO A 75 4.84 2.60 -5.35
C PRO A 75 5.38 4.05 -5.33
N PRO A 76 6.63 4.28 -5.78
CA PRO A 76 7.26 5.60 -5.68
C PRO A 76 6.46 6.72 -6.34
N SER A 77 5.73 6.41 -7.41
CA SER A 77 4.87 7.36 -8.14
C SER A 77 3.77 7.96 -7.24
N LEU A 78 3.17 7.15 -6.37
CA LEU A 78 2.11 7.57 -5.44
C LEU A 78 2.66 8.41 -4.28
N VAL A 79 3.92 8.16 -3.90
CA VAL A 79 4.63 8.96 -2.90
C VAL A 79 5.07 10.30 -3.49
N ASP A 80 5.57 10.31 -4.72
CA ASP A 80 6.02 11.51 -5.44
C ASP A 80 4.86 12.45 -5.77
N ASN A 81 3.73 11.90 -6.21
CA ASN A 81 2.54 12.68 -6.53
C ASN A 81 1.73 13.11 -5.29
N GLY A 82 2.23 12.81 -4.07
CA GLY A 82 1.62 13.25 -2.82
C GLY A 82 0.39 12.44 -2.37
N VAL A 83 0.03 11.36 -3.08
CA VAL A 83 -1.16 10.55 -2.80
C VAL A 83 -1.04 9.84 -1.46
N TYR A 84 0.13 9.25 -1.19
CA TYR A 84 0.40 8.58 0.09
C TYR A 84 0.22 9.53 1.28
N GLN A 85 0.75 10.75 1.18
CA GLN A 85 0.67 11.79 2.20
C GLN A 85 -0.77 12.32 2.35
N ARG A 86 -1.51 12.49 1.24
CA ARG A 86 -2.92 12.90 1.26
C ARG A 86 -3.77 11.92 2.05
N ILE A 87 -3.71 10.63 1.69
CA ILE A 87 -4.52 9.57 2.30
C ILE A 87 -4.25 9.48 3.82
N HIS A 88 -2.98 9.48 4.23
CA HIS A 88 -2.63 9.44 5.66
C HIS A 88 -2.97 10.75 6.40
N GLY A 89 -2.91 11.89 5.70
CA GLY A 89 -3.34 13.19 6.22
C GLY A 89 -4.83 13.21 6.55
N GLU A 90 -5.67 12.62 5.71
CA GLU A 90 -7.12 12.47 5.96
C GLU A 90 -7.40 11.59 7.20
N LEU A 91 -6.58 10.56 7.42
CA LEU A 91 -6.64 9.72 8.62
C LEU A 91 -6.02 10.38 9.87
N ARG A 92 -5.39 11.55 9.73
CA ARG A 92 -4.60 12.22 10.76
C ARG A 92 -3.46 11.35 11.32
N ILE A 93 -2.93 10.44 10.49
CA ILE A 93 -1.79 9.60 10.86
C ILE A 93 -0.51 10.25 10.30
N PRO A 94 0.43 10.69 11.16
CA PRO A 94 1.65 11.33 10.68
C PRO A 94 2.57 10.31 10.01
N VAL A 95 2.80 10.48 8.71
CA VAL A 95 3.78 9.69 7.95
C VAL A 95 5.02 10.53 7.64
N ARG A 96 6.21 9.95 7.84
CA ARG A 96 7.49 10.60 7.52
C ARG A 96 8.01 10.06 6.20
N VAL A 97 7.92 10.89 5.15
CA VAL A 97 8.54 10.62 3.85
C VAL A 97 9.79 11.46 3.73
N ALA A 98 10.92 10.84 3.40
CA ALA A 98 12.18 11.55 3.13
C ALA A 98 12.31 11.73 1.60
N PRO A 99 12.15 12.95 1.05
CA PRO A 99 12.10 13.16 -0.41
C PRO A 99 13.35 12.66 -1.14
N ALA A 100 14.53 12.82 -0.53
CA ALA A 100 15.79 12.33 -1.07
C ALA A 100 15.86 10.80 -1.18
N ALA A 101 15.17 10.08 -0.29
CA ALA A 101 15.14 8.62 -0.31
C ALA A 101 14.22 8.08 -1.40
N VAL A 102 13.12 8.77 -1.71
CA VAL A 102 12.22 8.42 -2.82
C VAL A 102 12.93 8.55 -4.17
N ALA A 103 13.71 9.63 -4.35
CA ALA A 103 14.53 9.83 -5.54
C ALA A 103 15.60 8.73 -5.72
N ALA A 104 16.19 8.24 -4.63
CA ALA A 104 17.19 7.16 -4.67
C ALA A 104 16.58 5.82 -5.11
N VAL A 105 15.36 5.48 -4.68
CA VAL A 105 14.65 4.26 -5.11
C VAL A 105 14.34 4.29 -6.61
N ARG A 106 13.97 5.45 -7.17
CA ARG A 106 13.75 5.61 -8.63
C ARG A 106 15.03 5.48 -9.44
N ALA A 107 16.17 5.86 -8.88
CA ALA A 107 17.46 5.83 -9.55
C ALA A 107 18.08 4.43 -9.61
N VAL A 108 17.48 3.42 -8.96
CA VAL A 108 17.86 2.02 -9.15
C VAL A 108 17.34 1.59 -10.52
N PRO A 109 18.22 1.38 -11.52
CA PRO A 109 17.78 0.81 -12.78
C PRO A 109 17.37 -0.63 -12.51
N ASP A 110 16.17 -0.99 -12.97
CA ASP A 110 15.77 -2.40 -13.09
C ASP A 110 16.91 -3.15 -13.80
N GLY A 111 17.46 -4.18 -13.15
CA GLY A 111 18.69 -4.87 -13.54
C GLY A 111 18.62 -5.50 -14.95
N PRO A 112 19.76 -5.97 -15.49
CA PRO A 112 19.96 -6.15 -16.92
C PRO A 112 19.06 -7.24 -17.52
N ARG A 113 18.60 -6.99 -18.75
CA ARG A 113 18.05 -8.01 -19.66
C ARG A 113 19.07 -9.08 -20.01
#